data_AF-A0A6A2ZT28-F1
#
_entry.id   AF-A0A6A2ZT28-F1
#
_cell.length_a   1.000
_cell.length_b   1.000
_cell.length_c   1.000
_cell.angle_alpha   90.00
_cell.angle_beta   90.00
_cell.angle_gamma   90.00
#
_symmetry.space_group_name_H-M   'P 1'
#
loop_
_entity.id
_entity.type
_entity.pdbx_description
1 polymer ?
#
loop_
_entity_poly.entity_id
_entity_poly.type
_entity_poly.pdbx_seq_one_letter_code
_entity_poly.pdbx_strand_id
1 'polypeptide(L)'
;MSTATLRSAPAAASPFPNDTKRLQHINSIRNATVGAQMKRVIDILFQTMNLLCNMHQICFCLRNCNMYSLLHTRQAFTPEQINEACYVDVNGNRDVLEGLRKNPKVNFDGKRFSYKAKHDVKNKDELLVLIREYIQGIAVIDLKDTYPNAMEDLKALKSADHIWHLSDFDFNDETVFPNEPRVNMEVDDDIKRLLRSIELPRDMLNIEKDLQKIGMKPATNTAKRRAAAQVQGISFKPKPRQQKKAYCT
;
A
#
# COMPACT_ATOMS: atom_id res chain seq x y z
N MET A 1 57.20 -59.07 -9.89
CA MET A 1 56.82 -57.71 -9.46
C MET A 1 56.34 -56.96 -10.70
N SER A 2 55.03 -56.85 -10.90
CA SER A 2 54.46 -56.08 -12.02
C SER A 2 53.60 -54.97 -11.44
N THR A 3 54.08 -53.73 -11.55
CA THR A 3 53.39 -52.51 -11.13
C THR A 3 52.39 -52.10 -12.19
N ALA A 4 51.10 -52.13 -11.87
CA ALA A 4 50.03 -51.64 -12.73
C ALA A 4 49.88 -50.11 -12.56
N THR A 5 50.11 -49.38 -13.64
CA THR A 5 49.90 -47.92 -13.69
C THR A 5 48.41 -47.61 -13.77
N LEU A 6 47.85 -46.99 -12.73
CA LEU A 6 46.50 -46.44 -12.72
C LEU A 6 46.44 -45.20 -13.65
N ARG A 7 45.71 -45.29 -14.76
CA ARG A 7 45.34 -44.14 -15.58
C ARG A 7 44.21 -43.37 -14.87
N SER A 8 44.43 -42.09 -14.60
CA SER A 8 43.39 -41.16 -14.13
C SER A 8 42.34 -40.96 -15.23
N ALA A 9 41.07 -41.15 -14.87
CA ALA A 9 39.93 -40.85 -15.74
C ALA A 9 39.84 -39.34 -16.04
N PRO A 10 39.44 -38.93 -17.26
CA PRO A 10 39.24 -37.52 -17.58
C PRO A 10 38.07 -36.95 -16.78
N ALA A 11 38.22 -35.72 -16.30
CA ALA A 11 37.17 -34.99 -15.58
C ALA A 11 35.90 -34.92 -16.44
N ALA A 12 34.78 -35.36 -15.87
CA ALA A 12 33.48 -35.33 -16.54
C ALA A 12 33.10 -33.88 -16.88
N ALA A 13 32.97 -33.59 -18.18
CA ALA A 13 32.43 -32.34 -18.67
C ALA A 13 30.96 -32.21 -18.23
N SER A 14 30.63 -31.13 -17.53
CA SER A 14 29.25 -30.81 -17.14
C SER A 14 28.37 -30.61 -18.38
N PRO A 15 27.10 -31.05 -18.38
CA PRO A 15 26.26 -31.00 -19.57
C PRO A 15 25.95 -29.55 -20.00
N PHE A 16 26.48 -29.15 -21.16
CA PHE A 16 26.27 -27.89 -21.88
C PHE A 16 24.81 -27.39 -22.09
N PRO A 17 23.73 -28.21 -22.08
CA PRO A 17 22.38 -27.70 -22.40
C PRO A 17 21.79 -26.71 -21.39
N ASN A 18 22.26 -26.74 -20.14
CA ASN A 18 21.68 -25.91 -19.07
C ASN A 18 22.19 -24.46 -19.10
N ASP A 19 23.43 -24.25 -19.57
CA ASP A 19 24.07 -22.93 -19.60
C ASP A 19 23.48 -22.03 -20.69
N THR A 20 23.13 -22.57 -21.86
CA THR A 20 22.52 -21.78 -22.95
C THR A 20 21.19 -21.15 -22.53
N LYS A 21 20.33 -21.91 -21.83
CA LYS A 21 19.04 -21.41 -21.34
C LYS A 21 19.21 -20.34 -20.27
N ARG A 22 20.16 -20.54 -19.35
CA ARG A 22 20.49 -19.58 -18.29
C ARG A 22 21.03 -18.27 -18.88
N LEU A 23 21.94 -18.35 -19.85
CA LEU A 23 22.49 -17.18 -20.54
C LEU A 23 21.43 -16.44 -21.35
N GLN A 24 20.54 -17.14 -22.05
CA GLN A 24 19.39 -16.54 -22.73
C GLN A 24 18.47 -15.79 -21.76
N HIS A 25 18.19 -16.37 -20.59
CA HIS A 25 17.41 -15.72 -19.55
C HIS A 25 18.08 -14.44 -19.02
N ILE A 26 19.38 -14.50 -18.72
CA ILE A 26 20.16 -13.34 -18.28
C ILE A 26 20.13 -12.23 -19.33
N ASN A 27 20.34 -12.58 -20.59
CA ASN A 27 20.33 -11.62 -21.69
C ASN A 27 18.94 -10.98 -21.87
N SER A 28 17.87 -11.77 -21.73
CA SER A 28 16.50 -11.26 -21.74
C SER A 28 16.25 -10.25 -20.62
N ILE A 29 16.81 -10.46 -19.41
CA ILE A 29 16.69 -9.51 -18.31
C ILE A 29 17.49 -8.22 -18.59
N ARG A 30 18.73 -8.36 -19.06
CA ARG A 30 19.63 -7.22 -19.31
C ARG A 30 19.18 -6.32 -20.47
N ASN A 31 18.42 -6.87 -21.41
CA ASN A 31 17.81 -6.11 -22.51
C ASN A 31 16.36 -5.69 -22.22
N ALA A 32 15.83 -6.00 -21.03
CA ALA A 32 14.51 -5.52 -20.63
C ALA A 32 14.49 -3.99 -20.45
N THR A 33 13.30 -3.39 -20.46
CA THR A 33 13.15 -1.96 -20.21
C THR A 33 13.67 -1.59 -18.83
N VAL A 34 14.17 -0.35 -18.67
CA VAL A 34 14.69 0.17 -17.40
C VAL A 34 13.68 -0.03 -16.27
N GLY A 35 12.40 0.25 -16.52
CA GLY A 35 11.33 0.03 -15.53
C GLY A 35 11.18 -1.43 -15.09
N ALA A 36 11.33 -2.40 -16.00
CA ALA A 36 11.28 -3.82 -15.67
C ALA A 36 12.51 -4.27 -14.86
N GLN A 37 13.69 -3.74 -15.17
CA GLN A 37 14.90 -3.99 -14.39
C GLN A 37 14.79 -3.41 -12.98
N MET A 38 14.36 -2.15 -12.86
CA MET A 38 14.11 -1.50 -11.57
C MET A 38 13.10 -2.27 -10.73
N LYS A 39 11.99 -2.72 -11.35
CA LYS A 39 10.98 -3.52 -10.66
C LYS A 39 11.58 -4.79 -10.06
N ARG A 40 12.41 -5.54 -10.80
CA ARG A 40 13.08 -6.74 -10.29
C ARG A 40 14.00 -6.45 -9.10
N VAL A 41 14.75 -5.34 -9.15
CA VAL A 41 15.60 -4.92 -8.03
C VAL A 41 14.74 -4.62 -6.81
N ILE A 42 13.69 -3.81 -6.96
CA ILE A 42 12.76 -3.45 -5.87
C ILE A 42 12.09 -4.70 -5.30
N ASP A 43 11.69 -5.65 -6.15
CA ASP A 43 11.07 -6.90 -5.73
C ASP A 43 12.02 -7.74 -4.86
N ILE A 44 13.32 -7.77 -5.14
CA ILE A 44 14.31 -8.46 -4.27
C ILE A 44 14.53 -7.71 -2.95
N LEU A 45 14.66 -6.39 -3.01
CA LEU A 45 14.76 -5.54 -1.82
C LEU A 45 13.53 -5.72 -0.91
N PHE A 46 12.36 -5.99 -1.51
CA PHE A 46 11.13 -6.28 -0.81
C PHE A 46 11.02 -7.75 -0.34
N GLN A 47 11.37 -8.74 -1.17
CA GLN A 47 11.23 -10.18 -0.87
C GLN A 47 12.12 -10.66 0.28
N THR A 48 13.24 -9.99 0.55
CA THR A 48 14.02 -10.25 1.78
C THR A 48 13.23 -9.99 3.07
N MET A 49 12.06 -9.34 3.00
CA MET A 49 11.09 -9.30 4.10
C MET A 49 10.30 -10.61 4.26
N ASN A 50 9.96 -11.30 3.17
CA ASN A 50 9.02 -12.44 3.17
C ASN A 50 9.69 -13.82 3.29
N LEU A 51 10.94 -13.97 2.82
CA LEU A 51 11.62 -15.27 2.82
C LEU A 51 11.97 -15.78 4.24
N LEU A 52 12.06 -14.88 5.22
CA LEU A 52 12.22 -15.26 6.62
C LEU A 52 10.87 -15.60 7.30
N CYS A 53 9.73 -15.17 6.76
CA CYS A 53 8.40 -15.60 7.24
C CYS A 53 8.08 -17.06 6.86
N ASN A 54 8.56 -17.56 5.71
CA ASN A 54 8.34 -18.96 5.31
C ASN A 54 9.29 -19.97 5.98
N MET A 55 10.40 -19.52 6.58
CA MET A 55 11.23 -20.37 7.44
C MET A 55 10.59 -20.60 8.83
N HIS A 56 9.59 -19.80 9.21
CA HIS A 56 8.88 -19.95 10.47
C HIS A 56 7.97 -21.19 10.50
N GLN A 57 7.54 -21.71 9.35
CA GLN A 57 6.74 -22.95 9.30
C GLN A 57 7.59 -24.22 9.48
N ILE A 58 8.88 -24.17 9.14
CA ILE A 58 9.80 -25.32 9.21
C ILE A 58 10.58 -25.35 10.55
N CYS A 59 10.73 -24.20 11.23
CA CYS A 59 11.51 -24.10 12.46
C CYS A 59 10.78 -24.57 13.74
N PHE A 60 9.52 -24.98 13.68
CA PHE A 60 8.78 -25.50 14.85
C PHE A 60 9.31 -26.85 15.38
N CYS A 61 10.21 -27.52 14.64
CA CYS A 61 10.76 -28.83 15.00
C CYS A 61 12.13 -28.82 15.71
N LEU A 62 12.82 -27.67 15.83
CA LEU A 62 14.14 -27.62 16.47
C LEU A 62 14.09 -26.70 17.70
N ARG A 63 13.65 -27.25 18.83
CA ARG A 63 13.83 -26.64 20.15
C ARG A 63 15.33 -26.47 20.42
N ASN A 64 15.67 -25.29 20.95
CA ASN A 64 17.00 -24.85 21.42
C ASN A 64 17.96 -24.33 20.35
N CYS A 65 17.67 -23.15 19.82
CA CYS A 65 18.71 -22.16 19.55
C CYS A 65 18.22 -20.79 20.03
N ASN A 66 18.91 -20.26 21.04
CA ASN A 66 18.75 -18.88 21.50
C ASN A 66 19.33 -17.96 20.42
N MET A 67 18.51 -17.52 19.46
CA MET A 67 18.87 -16.52 18.46
C MET A 67 17.73 -15.52 18.28
N TYR A 68 17.27 -14.97 19.41
CA TYR A 68 16.48 -13.74 19.45
C TYR A 68 17.35 -12.56 18.98
N SER A 69 17.54 -12.38 17.67
CA SER A 69 18.05 -11.11 17.10
C SER A 69 17.94 -10.99 15.58
N LEU A 70 16.84 -11.43 14.96
CA LEU A 70 16.52 -11.02 13.61
C LEU A 70 15.26 -10.15 13.61
N LEU A 71 15.39 -8.95 14.19
CA LEU A 71 14.70 -7.80 13.60
C LEU A 71 15.11 -7.79 12.14
N HIS A 72 14.18 -8.12 11.24
CA HIS A 72 14.41 -8.14 9.81
C HIS A 72 14.65 -6.70 9.36
N THR A 73 15.88 -6.22 9.52
CA THR A 73 16.31 -4.99 8.89
C THR A 73 16.33 -5.28 7.40
N ARG A 74 15.47 -4.59 6.64
CA ARG A 74 15.47 -4.53 5.17
C ARG A 74 16.91 -4.63 4.66
N GLN A 75 17.31 -5.82 4.20
CA GLN A 75 18.72 -6.10 3.96
C GLN A 75 19.22 -5.18 2.86
N ALA A 76 20.33 -4.49 3.12
CA ALA A 76 20.90 -3.56 2.16
C ALA A 76 21.83 -4.33 1.21
N PHE A 77 21.60 -4.22 -0.09
CA PHE A 77 22.34 -4.96 -1.12
C PHE A 77 23.32 -4.05 -1.85
N THR A 78 24.51 -4.57 -2.16
CA THR A 78 25.42 -3.90 -3.09
C THR A 78 24.97 -4.13 -4.55
N PRO A 79 25.36 -3.28 -5.50
CA PRO A 79 25.09 -3.50 -6.92
C PRO A 79 25.52 -4.88 -7.43
N GLU A 80 26.64 -5.40 -6.90
CA GLU A 80 27.18 -6.72 -7.27
C GLU A 80 26.25 -7.83 -6.76
N GLN A 81 25.78 -7.74 -5.51
CA GLN A 81 24.83 -8.69 -4.95
C GLN A 81 23.48 -8.66 -5.69
N ILE A 82 23.04 -7.47 -6.15
CA ILE A 82 21.84 -7.32 -6.98
C ILE A 82 22.04 -8.03 -8.33
N ASN A 83 23.21 -7.87 -8.96
CA ASN A 83 23.52 -8.56 -10.21
C ASN A 83 23.60 -10.08 -10.02
N GLU A 84 24.11 -10.57 -8.89
CA GLU A 84 24.10 -12.00 -8.58
C GLU A 84 22.68 -12.55 -8.37
N ALA A 85 21.81 -11.77 -7.72
CA ALA A 85 20.46 -12.20 -7.35
C ALA A 85 19.43 -12.09 -8.49
N CYS A 86 19.45 -11.00 -9.29
CA CYS A 86 18.53 -10.80 -10.42
C CYS A 86 19.18 -10.56 -11.78
N TYR A 87 20.50 -10.64 -11.92
CA TYR A 87 21.21 -10.43 -13.20
C TYR A 87 21.07 -9.02 -13.79
N VAL A 88 20.60 -8.06 -12.98
CA VAL A 88 20.50 -6.64 -13.34
C VAL A 88 21.81 -5.96 -13.00
N ASP A 89 22.46 -5.40 -14.01
CA ASP A 89 23.68 -4.62 -13.83
C ASP A 89 23.35 -3.16 -13.53
N VAL A 90 23.31 -2.84 -12.23
CA VAL A 90 23.01 -1.49 -11.75
C VAL A 90 24.20 -0.53 -11.95
N ASN A 91 25.44 -1.02 -11.97
CA ASN A 91 26.62 -0.19 -12.16
C ASN A 91 26.84 0.14 -13.64
N GLY A 92 26.61 -0.82 -14.53
CA GLY A 92 26.74 -0.64 -15.98
C GLY A 92 25.61 0.19 -16.60
N ASN A 93 24.42 0.21 -15.98
CA ASN A 93 23.26 0.94 -16.50
C ASN A 93 22.94 2.17 -15.63
N ARG A 94 23.37 3.35 -16.10
CA ARG A 94 23.16 4.64 -15.41
C ARG A 94 21.68 4.96 -15.21
N ASP A 95 20.81 4.64 -16.17
CA ASP A 95 19.38 4.96 -16.08
C ASP A 95 18.69 4.17 -14.97
N VAL A 96 19.09 2.90 -14.79
CA VAL A 96 18.61 2.06 -13.67
C VAL A 96 19.10 2.62 -12.35
N LEU A 97 20.38 2.99 -12.25
CA LEU A 97 20.97 3.58 -11.05
C LEU A 97 20.26 4.87 -10.63
N GLU A 98 20.07 5.78 -11.57
CA GLU A 98 19.42 7.07 -11.34
C GLU A 98 17.94 6.89 -11.02
N GLY A 99 17.26 6.00 -11.73
CA GLY A 99 15.87 5.63 -11.47
C GLY A 99 15.68 5.06 -10.07
N LEU A 100 16.57 4.17 -9.62
CA LEU A 100 16.52 3.61 -8.26
C LEU A 100 16.75 4.68 -7.19
N ARG A 101 17.68 5.62 -7.40
CA ARG A 101 17.94 6.72 -6.46
C ARG A 101 16.76 7.70 -6.34
N LYS A 102 16.01 7.91 -7.42
CA LYS A 102 14.82 8.78 -7.44
C LYS A 102 13.58 8.09 -6.87
N ASN A 103 13.59 6.76 -6.75
CA ASN A 103 12.40 6.00 -6.36
C ASN A 103 12.08 6.18 -4.86
N PRO A 104 10.84 6.55 -4.48
CA PRO A 104 10.47 6.72 -3.08
C PRO A 104 10.57 5.43 -2.24
N LYS A 105 10.55 4.25 -2.88
CA LYS A 105 10.62 2.94 -2.23
C LYS A 105 12.04 2.40 -2.02
N VAL A 106 13.05 3.15 -2.43
CA VAL A 106 14.45 2.72 -2.37
C VAL A 106 15.26 3.77 -1.63
N ASN A 107 16.05 3.34 -0.66
CA ASN A 107 17.07 4.16 -0.02
C ASN A 107 18.46 3.75 -0.54
N PHE A 108 19.33 4.74 -0.79
CA PHE A 108 20.68 4.51 -1.29
C PHE A 108 21.71 5.24 -0.44
N ASP A 109 22.55 4.48 0.26
CA ASP A 109 23.54 5.00 1.21
C ASP A 109 24.89 5.35 0.54
N GLY A 110 24.92 5.53 -0.78
CA GLY A 110 26.15 5.73 -1.56
C GLY A 110 26.84 4.43 -1.99
N LYS A 111 26.62 3.32 -1.28
CA LYS A 111 27.18 2.00 -1.60
C LYS A 111 26.17 0.87 -1.70
N ARG A 112 25.07 0.95 -0.95
CA ARG A 112 24.06 -0.11 -0.86
C ARG A 112 22.65 0.43 -1.09
N PHE A 113 21.79 -0.42 -1.61
CA PHE A 113 20.36 -0.19 -1.79
C PHE A 113 19.57 -0.94 -0.74
N SER A 114 18.65 -0.26 -0.07
CA SER A 114 17.71 -0.86 0.88
C SER A 114 16.27 -0.46 0.53
N TYR A 115 15.31 -1.30 0.90
CA TYR A 115 13.89 -0.95 0.73
C TYR A 115 13.48 0.15 1.72
N LYS A 116 12.61 1.05 1.28
CA LYS A 116 12.00 2.09 2.10
C LYS A 116 10.48 2.02 1.95
N ALA A 117 9.77 1.60 2.99
CA ALA A 117 8.31 1.71 3.00
C ALA A 117 7.90 3.19 3.05
N LYS A 118 6.67 3.46 2.61
CA LYS A 118 6.11 4.81 2.60
C LYS A 118 5.97 5.39 4.01
N HIS A 119 5.64 4.54 4.97
CA HIS A 119 5.58 4.86 6.39
C HIS A 119 6.59 4.01 7.17
N ASP A 120 7.39 4.63 8.05
CA ASP A 120 8.37 3.92 8.87
C ASP A 120 7.77 3.54 10.22
N VAL A 121 6.85 2.57 10.19
CA VAL A 121 6.16 2.05 11.37
C VAL A 121 6.69 0.64 11.67
N LYS A 122 6.97 0.37 12.94
CA LYS A 122 7.56 -0.92 13.38
C LYS A 122 6.61 -1.77 14.21
N ASN A 123 5.66 -1.12 14.89
CA ASN A 123 4.82 -1.75 15.90
C ASN A 123 3.33 -1.40 15.69
N LYS A 124 2.45 -2.22 16.28
CA LYS A 124 1.00 -2.00 16.29
C LYS A 124 0.59 -0.64 16.87
N ASP A 125 1.24 -0.20 17.95
CA ASP A 125 0.89 1.06 18.62
C ASP A 125 1.26 2.27 17.75
N GLU A 126 2.44 2.24 17.12
CA GLU A 126 2.87 3.25 16.14
C GLU A 126 1.95 3.28 14.92
N LEU A 127 1.46 2.11 14.47
CA LEU A 127 0.48 2.03 13.38
C LEU A 127 -0.83 2.73 13.76
N LEU A 128 -1.30 2.54 14.99
CA LEU A 128 -2.51 3.20 15.47
C LEU A 128 -2.33 4.73 15.59
N VAL A 129 -1.16 5.19 16.05
CA VAL A 129 -0.83 6.62 16.09
C VAL A 129 -0.86 7.21 14.68
N LEU A 130 -0.19 6.55 13.72
CA LEU A 130 -0.18 6.98 12.32
C LEU A 130 -1.61 7.07 11.76
N ILE A 131 -2.45 6.06 11.96
CA ILE A 131 -3.82 6.06 11.45
C ILE A 131 -4.64 7.21 12.06
N ARG A 132 -4.41 7.57 13.33
CA ARG A 132 -5.07 8.69 13.99
C ARG A 132 -4.63 10.06 13.46
N GLU A 133 -3.37 10.20 13.03
CA GLU A 133 -2.88 11.43 12.41
C GLU A 133 -3.46 11.64 11.00
N TYR A 134 -3.70 10.55 10.27
CA TYR A 134 -4.24 10.59 8.90
C TYR A 134 -5.76 10.40 8.88
N ILE A 135 -6.50 11.46 9.24
CA ILE A 135 -7.98 11.48 9.26
C ILE A 135 -8.57 11.19 7.87
N GLN A 136 -7.85 11.55 6.80
CA GLN A 136 -8.26 11.31 5.41
C GLN A 136 -8.19 9.83 4.97
N GLY A 137 -7.65 8.96 5.83
CA GLY A 137 -7.48 7.55 5.55
C GLY A 137 -6.14 7.22 4.90
N ILE A 138 -5.70 5.96 5.08
CA ILE A 138 -4.47 5.41 4.52
C ILE A 138 -4.82 4.13 3.75
N ALA A 139 -4.28 4.00 2.54
CA ALA A 139 -4.46 2.79 1.74
C ALA A 139 -3.68 1.61 2.35
N VAL A 140 -4.32 0.43 2.43
CA VAL A 140 -3.71 -0.79 2.99
C VAL A 140 -2.46 -1.21 2.23
N ILE A 141 -2.40 -0.92 0.91
CA ILE A 141 -1.23 -1.19 0.08
C ILE A 141 0.05 -0.46 0.52
N ASP A 142 -0.10 0.65 1.24
CA ASP A 142 1.00 1.46 1.78
C ASP A 142 1.35 1.08 3.23
N LEU A 143 0.51 0.24 3.86
CA LEU A 143 0.69 -0.25 5.22
C LEU A 143 1.19 -1.69 5.25
N LYS A 144 0.84 -2.51 4.25
CA LYS A 144 1.22 -3.94 4.19
C LYS A 144 2.72 -4.21 4.20
N ASP A 145 3.53 -3.22 3.79
CA ASP A 145 4.98 -3.31 3.67
C ASP A 145 5.73 -2.60 4.81
N THR A 146 5.02 -2.09 5.82
CA THR A 146 5.61 -1.40 6.96
C THR A 146 6.44 -2.37 7.82
N TYR A 147 5.80 -3.44 8.31
CA TYR A 147 6.42 -4.51 9.11
C TYR A 147 5.70 -5.87 8.88
N PRO A 148 6.33 -7.02 9.19
CA PRO A 148 5.82 -8.35 8.81
C PRO A 148 4.39 -8.67 9.28
N ASN A 149 4.03 -8.25 10.48
CA ASN A 149 2.72 -8.55 11.08
C ASN A 149 1.66 -7.46 10.81
N ALA A 150 1.95 -6.47 9.97
CA ALA A 150 1.08 -5.31 9.76
C ALA A 150 -0.35 -5.70 9.35
N MET A 151 -0.51 -6.74 8.53
CA MET A 151 -1.84 -7.21 8.12
C MET A 151 -2.62 -7.90 9.25
N GLU A 152 -1.94 -8.61 10.14
CA GLU A 152 -2.56 -9.25 11.31
C GLU A 152 -2.97 -8.20 12.33
N ASP A 153 -2.09 -7.23 12.58
CA ASP A 153 -2.35 -6.13 13.49
C ASP A 153 -3.45 -5.20 12.99
N LEU A 154 -3.55 -4.94 11.67
CA LEU A 154 -4.70 -4.25 11.08
C LEU A 154 -6.00 -5.00 11.34
N LYS A 155 -6.03 -6.31 11.17
CA LYS A 155 -7.22 -7.13 11.49
C LYS A 155 -7.55 -7.07 12.98
N ALA A 156 -6.54 -7.13 13.85
CA ALA A 156 -6.72 -7.02 15.29
C ALA A 156 -7.23 -5.63 15.71
N LEU A 157 -6.77 -4.55 15.07
CA LEU A 157 -7.26 -3.20 15.29
C LEU A 157 -8.70 -3.02 14.80
N LYS A 158 -9.07 -3.68 13.70
CA LYS A 158 -10.45 -3.72 13.22
C LYS A 158 -11.37 -4.47 14.18
N SER A 159 -10.96 -5.63 14.67
CA SER A 159 -11.75 -6.40 15.65
C SER A 159 -11.85 -5.72 17.01
N ALA A 160 -10.86 -4.90 17.36
CA ALA A 160 -10.87 -4.07 18.56
C ALA A 160 -11.67 -2.76 18.39
N ASP A 161 -12.34 -2.56 17.25
CA ASP A 161 -13.09 -1.34 16.92
C ASP A 161 -12.24 -0.05 17.04
N HIS A 162 -10.93 -0.14 16.79
CA HIS A 162 -10.05 1.03 16.80
C HIS A 162 -9.91 1.70 15.42
N ILE A 163 -10.25 0.99 14.35
CA ILE A 163 -10.14 1.46 12.98
C ILE A 163 -11.35 1.03 12.15
N TRP A 164 -11.70 1.82 11.14
CA TRP A 164 -12.65 1.46 10.10
C TRP A 164 -11.87 0.97 8.89
N HIS A 165 -12.20 -0.22 8.42
CA HIS A 165 -11.60 -0.80 7.22
C HIS A 165 -12.64 -0.87 6.11
N LEU A 166 -12.52 0.01 5.12
CA LEU A 166 -13.41 0.05 3.96
C LEU A 166 -12.72 -0.57 2.75
N SER A 167 -13.42 -1.49 2.09
CA SER A 167 -13.03 -2.08 0.81
C SER A 167 -13.93 -1.49 -0.27
N ASP A 168 -13.35 -0.79 -1.24
CA ASP A 168 -14.09 -0.40 -2.42
C ASP A 168 -14.20 -1.60 -3.37
N PHE A 169 -15.43 -2.09 -3.59
CA PHE A 169 -15.69 -3.30 -4.37
C PHE A 169 -15.29 -3.13 -5.84
N ASP A 170 -15.26 -1.91 -6.35
CA ASP A 170 -14.99 -1.64 -7.77
C ASP A 170 -13.48 -1.53 -8.08
N PHE A 171 -12.65 -1.11 -7.11
CA PHE A 171 -11.24 -0.78 -7.34
C PHE A 171 -10.23 -1.70 -6.63
N ASN A 172 -10.69 -2.64 -5.79
CA ASN A 172 -9.84 -3.39 -4.86
C ASN A 172 -8.96 -2.48 -3.97
N ASP A 173 -9.38 -1.22 -3.81
CA ASP A 173 -8.70 -0.24 -2.97
C ASP A 173 -9.27 -0.38 -1.55
N GLU A 174 -8.44 -0.93 -0.67
CA GLU A 174 -8.75 -1.03 0.75
C GLU A 174 -8.15 0.18 1.48
N THR A 175 -8.98 0.92 2.21
CA THR A 175 -8.57 2.12 2.95
C THR A 175 -8.95 2.00 4.42
N VAL A 176 -8.02 2.40 5.29
CA VAL A 176 -8.15 2.38 6.75
C VAL A 176 -8.35 3.80 7.26
N PHE A 177 -9.34 3.98 8.12
CA PHE A 177 -9.63 5.24 8.80
C PHE A 177 -9.58 5.06 10.32
N PRO A 178 -9.25 6.10 11.10
CA PRO A 178 -9.32 6.04 12.55
C PRO A 178 -10.78 5.90 13.04
N ASN A 179 -11.03 4.99 13.99
CA ASN A 179 -12.28 5.00 14.75
C ASN A 179 -12.08 5.84 16.03
N GLU A 180 -12.87 6.89 16.21
CA GLU A 180 -12.86 7.63 17.47
C GLU A 180 -13.78 6.94 18.51
N PRO A 181 -13.25 6.46 19.65
CA PRO A 181 -14.03 5.72 20.65
C PRO A 181 -15.16 6.54 21.29
N ARG A 182 -15.11 7.87 21.14
CA ARG A 182 -16.06 8.80 21.75
C ARG A 182 -17.49 8.65 21.21
N VAL A 183 -17.66 7.94 20.09
CA VAL A 183 -18.94 7.84 19.36
C VAL A 183 -19.32 6.38 19.09
N ASN A 184 -18.87 5.41 19.91
CA ASN A 184 -19.35 4.04 19.75
C ASN A 184 -20.72 3.89 20.45
N MET A 185 -21.80 4.11 19.70
CA MET A 185 -23.16 3.82 20.14
C MET A 185 -23.67 2.62 19.35
N GLU A 186 -23.85 1.50 20.03
CA GLU A 186 -24.51 0.34 19.45
C GLU A 186 -25.99 0.67 19.25
N VAL A 187 -26.43 0.62 17.99
CA VAL A 187 -27.82 0.86 17.61
C VAL A 187 -28.39 -0.47 17.12
N ASP A 188 -29.50 -0.89 17.72
CA ASP A 188 -30.22 -2.09 17.32
C ASP A 188 -30.65 -2.05 15.85
N ASP A 189 -30.68 -3.21 15.20
CA ASP A 189 -31.05 -3.31 13.79
C ASP A 189 -32.50 -2.88 13.53
N ASP A 190 -33.38 -3.03 14.53
CA ASP A 190 -34.76 -2.55 14.46
C ASP A 190 -34.84 -1.03 14.37
N ILE A 191 -33.97 -0.31 15.10
CA ILE A 191 -33.87 1.16 15.03
C ILE A 191 -33.30 1.59 13.68
N LYS A 192 -32.28 0.88 13.16
CA LYS A 192 -31.73 1.13 11.81
C LYS A 192 -32.80 0.94 10.75
N ARG A 193 -33.63 -0.11 10.86
CA ARG A 193 -34.74 -0.39 9.95
C ARG A 193 -35.83 0.67 10.05
N LEU A 194 -36.22 1.05 11.27
CA LEU A 194 -37.19 2.11 11.52
C LEU A 194 -36.73 3.43 10.88
N LEU A 195 -35.48 3.85 11.13
CA LEU A 195 -34.94 5.08 10.57
C LEU A 195 -34.94 5.08 9.04
N ARG A 196 -34.57 3.95 8.42
CA ARG A 196 -34.59 3.80 6.95
C ARG A 196 -36.01 3.77 6.35
N SER A 197 -37.00 3.33 7.13
CA SER A 197 -38.40 3.27 6.69
C SER A 197 -39.12 4.62 6.74
N ILE A 198 -38.57 5.62 7.46
CA ILE A 198 -39.15 6.96 7.53
C ILE A 198 -38.91 7.66 6.19
N GLU A 199 -39.97 7.87 5.42
CA GLU A 199 -39.92 8.67 4.20
C GLU A 199 -39.84 10.16 4.53
N LEU A 200 -38.72 10.79 4.21
CA LEU A 200 -38.56 12.24 4.36
C LEU A 200 -39.21 12.98 3.18
N PRO A 201 -39.97 14.07 3.43
CA PRO A 201 -40.49 14.91 2.37
C PRO A 201 -39.37 15.42 1.47
N ARG A 202 -39.53 15.30 0.15
CA ARG A 202 -38.50 15.74 -0.82
C ARG A 202 -38.40 17.27 -0.94
N ASP A 203 -39.50 17.98 -0.71
CA ASP A 203 -39.51 19.45 -0.76
C ASP A 203 -39.25 20.07 0.61
N MET A 204 -38.26 20.95 0.67
CA MET A 204 -37.86 21.69 1.87
C MET A 204 -38.99 22.50 2.50
N LEU A 205 -39.94 23.01 1.69
CA LEU A 205 -41.09 23.75 2.23
C LEU A 205 -42.02 22.87 3.08
N ASN A 206 -42.15 21.59 2.74
CA ASN A 206 -42.97 20.66 3.50
C ASN A 206 -42.29 20.31 4.82
N ILE A 207 -40.97 20.07 4.79
CA ILE A 207 -40.17 19.88 6.01
C ILE A 207 -40.30 21.09 6.94
N GLU A 208 -40.18 22.32 6.43
CA GLU A 208 -40.30 23.54 7.24
C GLU A 208 -41.70 23.70 7.86
N LYS A 209 -42.77 23.40 7.11
CA LYS A 209 -44.14 23.43 7.63
C LYS A 209 -44.36 22.38 8.71
N ASP A 210 -43.88 21.16 8.49
CA ASP A 210 -44.04 20.06 9.45
C ASP A 210 -43.26 20.33 10.74
N LEU A 211 -42.03 20.88 10.63
CA LEU A 211 -41.26 21.33 11.79
C LEU A 211 -41.96 22.44 12.57
N GLN A 212 -42.51 23.44 11.88
CA GLN A 212 -43.27 24.53 12.52
C GLN A 212 -44.55 24.02 13.20
N LYS A 213 -45.24 23.06 12.59
CA LYS A 213 -46.43 22.41 13.17
C LYS A 213 -46.09 21.70 14.49
N ILE A 214 -44.89 21.14 14.61
CA ILE A 214 -44.39 20.47 15.81
C ILE A 214 -43.72 21.48 16.78
N GLY A 215 -43.70 22.78 16.44
CA GLY A 215 -43.12 23.83 17.28
C GLY A 215 -41.58 23.89 17.24
N MET A 216 -40.94 23.18 16.32
CA MET A 216 -39.50 23.23 16.11
C MET A 216 -39.12 24.34 15.12
N LYS A 217 -38.00 25.03 15.38
CA LYS A 217 -37.49 26.07 14.47
C LYS A 217 -36.79 25.41 13.29
N PRO A 218 -37.23 25.63 12.04
CA PRO A 218 -36.54 25.08 10.89
C PRO A 218 -35.13 25.69 10.73
N ALA A 219 -34.16 24.85 10.36
CA ALA A 219 -32.78 25.28 10.16
C ALA A 219 -32.60 26.21 8.93
N THR A 220 -33.54 26.15 7.98
CA THR A 220 -33.55 26.97 6.77
C THR A 220 -34.85 27.78 6.69
N ASN A 221 -34.83 28.93 6.01
CA ASN A 221 -36.03 29.69 5.66
C ASN A 221 -36.21 29.73 4.13
N THR A 222 -36.65 28.60 3.57
CA THR A 222 -36.79 28.38 2.13
C THR A 222 -37.87 29.26 1.53
N ALA A 223 -38.95 29.52 2.28
CA ALA A 223 -40.02 30.43 1.87
C ALA A 223 -39.52 31.86 1.59
N LYS A 224 -38.72 32.45 2.50
CA LYS A 224 -38.12 33.79 2.28
C LYS A 224 -37.15 33.80 1.12
N ARG A 225 -36.32 32.74 0.95
CA ARG A 225 -35.40 32.64 -0.19
C ARG A 225 -36.11 32.55 -1.54
N ARG A 226 -37.18 31.75 -1.63
CA ARG A 226 -37.99 31.61 -2.87
C ARG A 226 -38.73 32.92 -3.19
N ALA A 227 -39.29 33.59 -2.18
CA ALA A 227 -39.92 34.90 -2.37
C ALA A 227 -38.91 35.97 -2.82
N ALA A 228 -37.72 36.03 -2.21
CA ALA A 228 -36.67 36.95 -2.61
C ALA A 228 -36.15 36.69 -4.05
N ALA A 229 -36.04 35.42 -4.47
CA ALA A 229 -35.65 35.05 -5.83
C ALA A 229 -36.71 35.38 -6.89
N GLN A 230 -37.98 35.47 -6.51
CA GLN A 230 -39.07 35.90 -7.39
C GLN A 230 -39.17 37.43 -7.47
N VAL A 231 -38.88 38.14 -6.37
CA VAL A 231 -38.87 39.62 -6.31
C VAL A 231 -37.62 40.19 -7.00
N GLN A 232 -36.48 39.53 -6.83
CA GLN A 232 -35.25 39.85 -7.56
C GLN A 232 -35.20 38.99 -8.83
N GLY A 233 -35.92 39.38 -9.88
CA GLY A 233 -35.87 38.70 -11.18
C GLY A 233 -34.42 38.43 -11.60
N ILE A 234 -33.99 37.17 -11.53
CA ILE A 234 -32.59 36.79 -11.74
C ILE A 234 -32.30 36.89 -13.25
N SER A 235 -31.75 38.03 -13.67
CA SER A 235 -30.82 38.07 -14.80
C SER A 235 -29.62 37.19 -14.43
N PHE A 236 -29.57 35.97 -14.95
CA PHE A 236 -28.36 35.16 -14.94
C PHE A 236 -27.35 35.80 -15.91
N LYS A 237 -26.52 36.73 -15.43
CA LYS A 237 -25.28 37.05 -16.16
C LYS A 237 -24.34 35.85 -16.03
N PRO A 238 -23.93 35.19 -17.13
CA PRO A 238 -22.99 34.09 -17.06
C PRO A 238 -21.65 34.59 -16.51
N LYS A 239 -21.12 33.90 -15.48
CA LYS A 239 -19.76 34.12 -15.00
C LYS A 239 -18.78 33.92 -16.17
N PRO A 240 -17.81 34.83 -16.39
CA PRO A 240 -16.76 34.59 -17.36
C PRO A 240 -15.98 33.33 -16.96
N ARG A 241 -15.88 32.38 -17.89
CA ARG A 241 -15.05 31.17 -17.75
C ARG A 241 -13.61 31.60 -17.50
N GLN A 242 -13.08 31.33 -16.31
CA GLN A 242 -11.65 31.35 -16.09
C GLN A 242 -11.03 30.27 -16.97
N GLN A 243 -10.17 30.69 -17.90
CA GLN A 243 -9.38 29.78 -18.74
C GLN A 243 -8.53 28.88 -17.84
N LYS A 244 -8.66 27.56 -18.04
CA LYS A 244 -7.74 26.59 -17.47
C LYS A 244 -6.34 26.89 -18.02
N LYS A 245 -5.40 27.22 -17.14
CA LYS A 245 -3.96 27.19 -17.49
C LYS A 245 -3.62 25.76 -17.84
N ALA A 246 -3.26 25.52 -19.10
CA ALA A 246 -2.61 24.29 -19.52
C ALA A 246 -1.27 24.19 -18.81
N TYR A 247 -1.02 23.07 -18.13
CA TYR A 247 0.32 22.69 -17.74
C TYR A 247 1.02 22.16 -19.00
N CYS A 248 2.13 22.81 -19.39
CA CYS A 248 3.02 22.31 -20.43
C CYS A 248 3.68 21.00 -19.98
N THR A 249 3.66 20.04 -20.90
CA THR A 249 4.61 18.92 -21.02
C THR A 249 6.06 19.37 -20.98
#